data_AF-A0A7D8Z052-F1
#
_entry.id   AF-A0A7D8Z052-F1
#
_cell.length_a   1.000
_cell.length_b   1.000
_cell.length_c   1.000
_cell.angle_alpha   90.00
_cell.angle_beta   90.00
_cell.angle_gamma   90.00
#
_symmetry.space_group_name_H-M   'P 1'
#
loop_
_entity.id
_entity.type
_entity.pdbx_description
1 polymer ?
#
loop_
_entity_poly.entity_id
_entity_poly.type
_entity_poly.pdbx_seq_one_letter_code
_entity_poly.pdbx_strand_id
1 'polypeptide(L)'
;MGLFTGPDIGRIEWRLARIERSMAIIMEALGIEKPGPHPAAADIRDAISRGRKIEAIKLYRDAMGTGLAEAKDAIDRGTWAQDLGAD
;
A
#
# COMPACT_ATOMS: atom_id res chain seq x y z
N MET A 1 -4.68 -10.01 36.62
CA MET A 1 -3.60 -10.51 35.75
C MET A 1 -4.25 -11.26 34.59
N GLY A 2 -4.66 -10.55 33.54
CA GLY A 2 -5.26 -11.16 32.35
C GLY A 2 -4.22 -11.24 31.24
N LEU A 3 -3.76 -12.45 30.92
CA LEU A 3 -2.96 -12.72 29.73
C LEU A 3 -3.87 -12.69 28.50
N PHE A 4 -4.04 -11.51 27.91
CA PHE A 4 -4.45 -11.41 26.52
C PHE A 4 -3.19 -11.54 25.67
N THR A 5 -2.84 -12.76 25.26
CA THR A 5 -1.90 -12.97 24.16
C THR A 5 -2.60 -12.59 22.87
N GLY A 6 -2.41 -11.36 22.43
CA GLY A 6 -2.76 -10.93 21.08
C GLY A 6 -1.99 -11.72 20.02
N PRO A 7 -2.33 -11.59 18.73
CA PRO A 7 -1.57 -12.22 17.64
C PRO A 7 -0.08 -11.89 17.80
N ASP A 8 0.78 -12.90 17.70
CA ASP A 8 2.23 -12.74 17.71
C ASP A 8 2.64 -12.01 16.41
N ILE A 9 2.58 -10.68 16.45
CA ILE A 9 2.87 -9.80 15.31
C ILE A 9 4.25 -10.15 14.75
N GLY A 10 5.22 -10.50 15.61
CA GLY A 10 6.57 -10.91 15.19
C GLY A 10 6.60 -12.10 14.22
N ARG A 11 5.78 -13.13 14.44
CA ARG A 11 5.66 -14.27 13.52
C ARG A 11 5.08 -13.88 12.17
N ILE A 12 4.11 -12.96 12.14
CA ILE A 12 3.48 -12.50 10.89
C ILE A 12 4.51 -11.70 10.08
N GLU A 13 5.18 -10.75 10.71
CA GLU A 13 6.22 -9.93 10.08
C GLU A 13 7.36 -10.80 9.49
N TRP A 14 7.81 -11.83 10.23
CA TRP A 14 8.83 -12.74 9.71
C TRP A 14 8.36 -13.52 8.48
N ARG A 15 7.11 -14.02 8.50
CA ARG A 15 6.54 -14.74 7.35
C ARG A 15 6.39 -13.82 6.14
N LEU A 16 5.97 -12.57 6.35
CA LEU A 16 5.83 -11.56 5.31
C LEU A 16 7.18 -11.27 4.65
N ALA A 17 8.20 -10.93 5.44
CA ALA A 17 9.54 -10.65 4.93
C ALA A 17 10.15 -11.82 4.15
N ARG A 18 9.88 -13.06 4.59
CA ARG A 18 10.30 -14.27 3.87
C ARG A 18 9.59 -14.41 2.53
N ILE A 19 8.29 -14.10 2.47
CA ILE A 19 7.49 -14.15 1.24
C ILE A 19 7.99 -13.09 0.27
N GLU A 20 8.14 -11.83 0.70
CA GLU A 20 8.63 -10.73 -0.15
C GLU A 20 10.00 -11.05 -0.75
N ARG A 21 10.93 -11.60 0.05
CA ARG A 21 12.23 -12.05 -0.45
C ARG A 21 12.10 -13.17 -1.48
N SER A 22 11.21 -14.14 -1.24
CA SER A 22 11.00 -15.25 -2.16
C SER A 22 10.39 -14.77 -3.48
N MET A 23 9.44 -13.83 -3.43
CA MET A 23 8.86 -13.22 -4.63
C MET A 23 9.90 -12.47 -5.45
N ALA A 24 10.79 -11.71 -4.80
CA ALA A 24 11.87 -11.02 -5.50
C ALA A 24 12.75 -12.00 -6.29
N ILE A 25 13.12 -13.13 -5.68
CA ILE A 25 13.92 -14.18 -6.34
C ILE A 25 13.17 -14.79 -7.53
N ILE A 26 11.87 -15.06 -7.37
CA ILE A 26 11.06 -15.67 -8.45
C ILE A 26 10.89 -14.69 -9.61
N MET A 27 10.58 -13.42 -9.34
CA MET A 27 10.44 -12.40 -10.38
C MET A 27 11.75 -12.24 -11.17
N GLU A 28 12.89 -12.20 -10.49
CA GLU A 28 14.21 -12.12 -11.12
C GLU A 28 14.51 -13.35 -11.99
N ALA A 29 14.27 -14.56 -11.47
CA ALA A 29 14.49 -15.79 -12.22
C ALA A 29 13.60 -15.91 -13.48
N LEU A 30 12.40 -15.32 -13.45
CA LEU A 30 11.46 -15.31 -14.57
C LEU A 30 11.63 -14.10 -15.50
N GLY A 31 12.53 -13.16 -15.19
CA GLY A 31 12.70 -11.92 -15.95
C GLY A 31 11.46 -11.02 -15.92
N ILE A 32 10.63 -11.13 -14.87
CA ILE A 32 9.44 -10.29 -14.69
C ILE A 32 9.89 -8.99 -14.04
N GLU A 33 9.78 -7.90 -14.78
CA GLU A 33 9.97 -6.56 -14.20
C GLU A 33 8.86 -6.28 -13.18
N LYS A 34 9.22 -5.60 -12.08
CA LYS A 34 8.23 -5.19 -11.10
C LYS A 34 7.14 -4.37 -11.80
N PRO A 35 5.85 -4.60 -11.49
CA PRO A 35 4.80 -3.78 -12.04
C PRO A 35 5.09 -2.32 -11.69
N GLY A 36 4.98 -1.45 -12.70
CA GLY A 36 5.13 -0.02 -12.52
C GLY A 36 4.04 0.56 -11.62
N PRO A 37 4.03 1.89 -11.44
CA PRO A 37 3.06 2.57 -10.58
C PRO A 37 1.64 2.16 -10.96
N HIS A 38 0.80 1.97 -9.95
CA HIS A 38 -0.61 1.72 -10.17
C HIS A 38 -1.21 2.89 -10.98
N PRO A 39 -2.09 2.64 -11.98
CA PRO A 39 -2.61 3.70 -12.86
C PRO A 39 -3.24 4.89 -12.12
N ALA A 40 -3.91 4.62 -10.99
CA ALA A 40 -4.53 5.66 -10.15
C ALA A 40 -3.53 6.62 -9.50
N ALA A 41 -2.24 6.29 -9.42
CA ALA A 41 -1.23 7.13 -8.78
C ALA A 41 -1.12 8.52 -9.42
N ALA A 42 -1.24 8.60 -10.75
CA ALA A 42 -1.18 9.87 -11.47
C ALA A 42 -2.37 10.79 -11.10
N ASP A 43 -3.58 10.23 -11.10
CA ASP A 43 -4.81 10.96 -10.78
C ASP A 43 -4.85 11.39 -9.31
N ILE A 44 -4.40 10.53 -8.39
CA ILE A 44 -4.29 10.86 -6.96
C ILE A 44 -3.29 12.00 -6.76
N ARG A 45 -2.14 11.97 -7.44
CA ARG A 45 -1.14 13.04 -7.38
C ARG A 45 -1.73 14.37 -7.87
N ASP A 46 -2.42 14.38 -9.01
CA ASP A 46 -3.07 15.58 -9.56
C ASP A 46 -4.13 16.13 -8.58
N ALA A 47 -4.98 15.24 -8.02
CA ALA A 47 -5.99 15.64 -7.05
C ALA A 47 -5.37 16.27 -5.80
N ILE A 48 -4.27 15.71 -5.27
CA ILE A 48 -3.55 16.28 -4.13
C ILE A 48 -2.93 17.63 -4.49
N SER A 49 -2.22 17.73 -5.62
CA SER A 49 -1.59 18.98 -6.07
C SER A 49 -2.60 20.12 -6.27
N ARG A 50 -3.84 19.79 -6.62
CA ARG A 50 -4.94 20.75 -6.78
C ARG A 50 -5.78 20.94 -5.52
N GLY A 51 -5.39 20.36 -4.38
CA GLY A 51 -6.08 20.49 -3.09
C GLY A 51 -7.42 19.72 -3.00
N ARG A 52 -7.73 18.86 -3.97
CA ARG A 52 -8.97 18.06 -4.04
C ARG A 52 -8.87 16.78 -3.22
N LYS A 53 -8.76 16.95 -1.91
CA LYS A 53 -8.47 15.85 -0.97
C LYS A 53 -9.53 14.74 -0.96
N ILE A 54 -10.81 15.08 -1.06
CA ILE A 54 -11.91 14.11 -1.08
C ILE A 54 -11.82 13.21 -2.32
N GLU A 55 -11.47 13.79 -3.46
CA GLU A 55 -11.28 13.06 -4.71
C GLU A 55 -10.08 12.11 -4.61
N ALA A 56 -8.95 12.57 -4.06
CA ALA A 56 -7.78 11.72 -3.81
C ALA A 56 -8.12 10.52 -2.91
N ILE A 57 -8.89 10.73 -1.84
CA ILE A 57 -9.36 9.67 -0.94
C ILE A 57 -10.24 8.67 -1.69
N LYS A 58 -11.16 9.15 -2.54
CA LYS A 58 -12.03 8.29 -3.34
C LYS A 58 -11.21 7.44 -4.32
N LEU A 59 -10.30 8.06 -5.07
CA LEU A 59 -9.43 7.39 -6.02
C LEU A 59 -8.56 6.31 -5.35
N TYR A 60 -7.96 6.62 -4.20
CA TYR A 60 -7.16 5.66 -3.44
C TYR A 60 -8.00 4.48 -2.94
N ARG A 61 -9.19 4.77 -2.40
CA ARG A 61 -10.12 3.74 -1.93
C ARG A 61 -10.56 2.81 -3.05
N ASP A 62 -10.89 3.37 -4.21
CA ASP A 62 -11.35 2.59 -5.36
C ASP A 62 -10.18 1.78 -5.98
N ALA A 63 -8.93 2.26 -5.88
CA ALA A 63 -7.73 1.53 -6.30
C ALA A 63 -7.35 0.37 -5.36
N MET A 64 -7.39 0.59 -4.05
CA MET A 64 -6.90 -0.37 -3.05
C MET A 64 -8.01 -1.21 -2.41
N GLY A 65 -9.29 -0.88 -2.65
CA GLY A 65 -10.43 -1.56 -2.04
C GLY A 65 -10.54 -1.37 -0.53
N THR A 66 -9.92 -0.32 0.01
CA THR A 66 -9.80 -0.07 1.45
C THR A 66 -11.05 0.58 2.05
N GLY A 67 -11.11 0.63 3.38
CA GLY A 67 -12.12 1.42 4.08
C GLY A 67 -11.92 2.92 3.92
N LEU A 68 -12.97 3.73 4.11
CA LEU A 68 -12.87 5.20 4.04
C LEU A 68 -11.85 5.77 5.04
N ALA A 69 -11.78 5.19 6.24
CA ALA A 69 -10.84 5.60 7.28
C ALA A 69 -9.38 5.36 6.85
N GLU A 70 -9.08 4.16 6.35
CA GLU A 70 -7.74 3.80 5.83
C GLU A 70 -7.35 4.67 4.64
N ALA A 71 -8.28 4.89 3.71
CA ALA A 71 -8.02 5.73 2.54
C ALA A 71 -7.71 7.17 2.93
N LYS A 72 -8.46 7.74 3.87
CA LYS A 72 -8.18 9.07 4.42
C LYS A 72 -6.81 9.12 5.07
N ASP A 73 -6.50 8.12 5.89
CA ASP A 73 -5.25 8.04 6.63
C ASP A 73 -4.03 7.95 5.71
N ALA A 74 -4.10 7.15 4.65
CA ALA A 74 -3.03 7.01 3.67
C ALA A 74 -2.76 8.32 2.91
N ILE A 75 -3.82 9.04 2.51
CA ILE A 75 -3.71 10.36 1.87
C ILE A 75 -3.16 11.41 2.85
N ASP A 76 -3.59 11.39 4.11
CA ASP A 76 -3.14 12.33 5.14
C ASP A 76 -1.66 12.15 5.50
N ARG A 77 -1.20 10.91 5.63
CA ARG A 77 0.19 10.57 5.98
C ARG A 77 1.13 10.55 4.78
N GLY A 78 0.59 10.54 3.56
CA GLY A 78 1.38 10.44 2.34
C GLY A 78 1.86 9.02 2.02
N THR A 79 1.39 7.98 2.74
CA THR A 79 1.79 6.58 2.46
C THR A 79 1.25 6.07 1.13
N TRP A 80 0.18 6.70 0.61
CA TRP A 80 -0.47 6.33 -0.66
C TRP A 80 0.50 6.22 -1.85
N ALA A 81 1.60 6.97 -1.84
CA ALA A 81 2.59 6.91 -2.91
C ALA A 81 3.33 5.58 -2.92
N GLN A 82 3.74 5.08 -1.75
CA GLN A 82 4.41 3.78 -1.61
C GLN A 82 3.45 2.64 -1.94
N ASP A 83 2.21 2.74 -1.47
CA ASP A 83 1.17 1.74 -1.68
C ASP A 83 0.84 1.53 -3.17
N LEU A 84 1.04 2.57 -3.98
CA LEU A 84 0.79 2.57 -5.42
C LEU A 84 2.07 2.54 -6.27
N GLY A 85 3.25 2.35 -5.67
CA GLY A 85 4.53 2.33 -6.37
C GLY A 85 4.84 3.63 -7.12
N ALA A 86 4.48 4.76 -6.51
CA ALA A 86 4.55 6.11 -7.06
C ALA A 86 5.64 6.98 -6.41
N ASP A 87 6.52 6.34 -5.64
CA ASP A 87 7.77 6.88 -5.05
C ASP A 87 8.78 7.40 -6.09
#